data_AF-A0A1S1P4C9-F1
#
_entry.id   AF-A0A1S1P4C9-F1
#
_cell.length_a   1.000
_cell.length_b   1.000
_cell.length_c   1.000
_cell.angle_alpha   90.00
_cell.angle_beta   90.00
_cell.angle_gamma   90.00
#
_symmetry.space_group_name_H-M   'P 1'
#
loop_
_entity.id
_entity.type
_entity.pdbx_description
1 polymer ?
#
loop_
_entity_poly.entity_id
_entity_poly.type
_entity_poly.pdbx_seq_one_letter_code
_entity_poly.pdbx_strand_id
1 'polypeptide(L)'
;MPTRLLDAPGTAPETLSGAVERGAVTPSTGGTAIAADGTLFVSDTDTQRILRTAPDGTVSSLIEDPRLLRVDAIWIDATGRLWMPSAQFNRLALFQGGTSRVRYPVEVFTLQVGAEPPSTIIAEEGSCRTRRKRGAST
;
A
#
# COMPACT_ATOMS: atom_id res chain seq x y z
N MET A 1 10.03 6.09 -13.33
CA MET A 1 9.56 7.23 -14.14
C MET A 1 9.51 8.50 -13.29
N PRO A 2 9.97 9.66 -13.80
CA PRO A 2 9.80 10.95 -13.12
C PRO A 2 8.30 11.31 -12.97
N THR A 3 7.85 11.66 -11.77
CA THR A 3 6.42 12.01 -11.52
C THR A 3 5.96 13.21 -12.34
N ARG A 4 6.87 14.14 -12.70
CA ARG A 4 6.56 15.30 -13.55
C ARG A 4 5.89 14.95 -14.89
N LEU A 5 6.15 13.76 -15.42
CA LEU A 5 5.55 13.30 -16.68
C LEU A 5 4.07 12.94 -16.51
N LEU A 6 3.67 12.53 -15.30
CA LEU A 6 2.27 12.32 -14.93
C LEU A 6 1.56 13.64 -14.61
N ASP A 7 2.27 14.60 -14.03
CA ASP A 7 1.69 15.87 -13.60
C ASP A 7 1.52 16.89 -14.73
N ALA A 8 2.22 16.71 -15.86
CA ALA A 8 2.19 17.62 -17.00
C ALA A 8 1.00 17.33 -17.94
N PRO A 9 0.02 18.26 -18.07
CA PRO A 9 -1.09 18.09 -19.00
C PRO A 9 -0.58 18.07 -20.44
N GLY A 10 -1.07 17.13 -21.26
CA GLY A 10 -0.68 17.02 -22.67
C GLY A 10 0.61 16.24 -22.93
N THR A 11 1.20 15.58 -21.92
CA THR A 11 2.27 14.60 -22.15
C THR A 11 1.80 13.53 -23.13
N ALA A 12 2.55 13.38 -24.24
CA ALA A 12 2.24 12.38 -25.26
C ALA A 12 2.32 10.96 -24.66
N PRO A 13 1.38 10.06 -24.99
CA PRO A 13 1.36 8.69 -24.46
C PRO A 13 2.67 7.91 -24.68
N GLU A 14 3.35 8.16 -25.80
CA GLU A 14 4.62 7.51 -26.17
C GLU A 14 5.77 7.99 -25.28
N THR A 15 5.76 9.27 -24.91
CA THR A 15 6.74 9.83 -23.97
C THR A 15 6.52 9.26 -22.57
N LEU A 16 5.26 9.11 -22.17
CA LEU A 16 4.92 8.53 -20.88
C LEU A 16 5.32 7.05 -20.81
N SER A 17 4.96 6.25 -21.83
CA SER A 17 5.26 4.82 -21.87
C SER A 17 6.76 4.53 -21.96
N GLY A 18 7.52 5.33 -22.73
CA GLY A 18 8.98 5.20 -22.83
C GLY A 18 9.74 5.52 -21.54
N ALA A 19 9.12 6.21 -20.59
CA ALA A 19 9.71 6.53 -19.29
C ALA A 19 9.39 5.51 -18.18
N VAL A 20 8.54 4.51 -18.47
CA VAL A 20 8.18 3.45 -17.53
C VAL A 20 9.27 2.39 -17.49
N GLU A 21 9.70 2.06 -16.28
CA GLU A 21 10.63 0.96 -16.04
C GLU A 21 9.93 -0.11 -15.20
N ARG A 22 10.24 -1.37 -15.46
CA ARG A 22 9.76 -2.48 -14.64
C ARG A 22 10.59 -2.52 -13.36
N GLY A 23 9.98 -2.22 -12.23
CA GLY A 23 10.66 -2.25 -10.92
C GLY A 23 10.86 -3.67 -10.39
N ALA A 24 9.80 -4.49 -10.35
CA ALA A 24 9.87 -5.87 -9.90
C ALA A 24 8.73 -6.71 -10.46
N VAL A 25 8.90 -8.04 -10.47
CA VAL A 25 7.82 -8.99 -10.71
C VAL A 25 7.24 -9.40 -9.36
N THR A 26 5.96 -9.12 -9.12
CA THR A 26 5.25 -9.48 -7.89
C THR A 26 4.22 -10.58 -8.15
N PRO A 27 3.89 -11.42 -7.15
CA PRO A 27 2.77 -12.35 -7.24
C PRO A 27 1.42 -11.61 -7.23
N SER A 28 0.30 -12.33 -7.17
CA SER A 28 -1.00 -11.72 -6.89
C SER A 28 -0.94 -10.99 -5.55
N THR A 29 -1.09 -9.67 -5.60
CA THR A 29 -0.96 -8.82 -4.42
C THR A 29 -2.32 -8.44 -3.86
N GLY A 30 -2.45 -8.51 -2.54
CA GLY A 30 -3.50 -7.80 -1.82
C GLY A 30 -3.03 -6.37 -1.59
N GLY A 31 -2.36 -6.18 -0.45
CA GLY A 31 -1.78 -4.90 -0.05
C GLY A 31 -0.31 -4.73 -0.35
N THR A 32 0.10 -3.48 -0.46
CA THR A 32 1.51 -3.09 -0.49
C THR A 32 1.77 -1.86 0.38
N ALA A 33 2.99 -1.73 0.88
CA ALA A 33 3.49 -0.54 1.55
C ALA A 33 4.91 -0.23 1.06
N ILE A 34 5.28 1.04 0.99
CA ILE A 34 6.63 1.47 0.63
C ILE A 34 7.27 2.15 1.85
N ALA A 35 8.52 1.85 2.12
CA ALA A 35 9.33 2.53 3.14
C ALA A 35 10.08 3.72 2.56
N ALA A 36 10.59 4.59 3.42
CA ALA A 36 11.37 5.78 3.05
C ALA A 36 12.65 5.45 2.25
N ASP A 37 13.23 4.27 2.47
CA ASP A 37 14.41 3.79 1.74
C ASP A 37 14.07 3.19 0.36
N GLY A 38 12.79 3.18 -0.02
CA GLY A 38 12.29 2.61 -1.27
C GLY A 38 12.00 1.10 -1.21
N THR A 39 12.20 0.45 -0.06
CA THR A 39 11.80 -0.95 0.15
C THR A 39 10.27 -1.08 0.00
N LEU A 40 9.80 -2.01 -0.82
CA LEU A 40 8.40 -2.38 -0.94
C LEU A 40 8.09 -3.63 -0.09
N PHE A 41 7.04 -3.56 0.71
CA PHE A 41 6.43 -4.71 1.36
C PHE A 41 5.18 -5.10 0.59
N VAL A 42 5.05 -6.37 0.25
CA VAL A 42 4.01 -6.88 -0.64
C VAL A 42 3.35 -8.10 -0.01
N SER A 43 2.01 -8.10 0.09
CA SER A 43 1.27 -9.31 0.44
C SER A 43 1.24 -10.26 -0.74
N ASP A 44 1.81 -11.45 -0.59
CA ASP A 44 1.54 -12.57 -1.49
C ASP A 44 0.28 -13.31 -0.99
N THR A 45 -0.83 -13.08 -1.69
CA THR A 45 -2.11 -13.69 -1.30
C THR A 45 -2.26 -15.14 -1.71
N ASP A 46 -1.39 -15.61 -2.61
CA ASP A 46 -1.44 -16.98 -3.13
C ASP A 46 -0.75 -17.94 -2.15
N THR A 47 0.34 -17.47 -1.51
CA THR A 47 1.15 -18.29 -0.58
C THR A 47 1.13 -17.85 0.88
N GLN A 48 0.31 -16.86 1.25
CA GLN A 48 0.16 -16.37 2.64
C GLN A 48 1.48 -15.84 3.23
N ARG A 49 2.16 -15.02 2.43
CA ARG A 49 3.47 -14.43 2.76
C ARG A 49 3.42 -12.92 2.69
N ILE A 50 4.33 -12.30 3.42
CA ILE A 50 4.77 -10.94 3.10
C ILE A 50 6.14 -11.05 2.44
N LEU A 51 6.28 -10.39 1.31
CA LEU A 51 7.53 -10.24 0.59
C LEU A 51 8.12 -8.86 0.87
N ARG A 52 9.44 -8.79 0.86
CA ARG A 52 10.23 -7.57 0.85
C ARG A 52 10.93 -7.47 -0.50
N THR A 53 10.72 -6.37 -1.19
CA THR A 53 11.39 -6.04 -2.45
C THR A 53 12.28 -4.82 -2.23
N ALA A 54 13.58 -4.99 -2.42
CA ALA A 54 14.54 -3.90 -2.34
C ALA A 54 14.41 -2.93 -3.53
N PRO A 55 14.92 -1.68 -3.43
CA PRO A 55 14.85 -0.70 -4.53
C PRO A 55 15.50 -1.15 -5.85
N ASP A 56 16.44 -2.10 -5.78
CA ASP A 56 17.08 -2.71 -6.95
C ASP A 56 16.23 -3.82 -7.61
N GLY A 57 15.03 -4.08 -7.09
CA GLY A 57 14.11 -5.11 -7.57
C GLY A 57 14.31 -6.50 -6.95
N THR A 58 15.28 -6.68 -6.05
CA THR A 58 15.52 -7.97 -5.39
C THR A 58 14.38 -8.32 -4.45
N VAL A 59 13.73 -9.47 -4.67
CA VAL A 59 12.59 -9.95 -3.88
C VAL A 59 13.04 -11.03 -2.87
N SER A 60 12.56 -10.94 -1.64
CA SER A 60 12.79 -11.91 -0.57
C SER A 60 11.52 -12.13 0.25
N SER A 61 11.38 -13.29 0.90
CA SER A 61 10.29 -13.51 1.85
C SER A 61 10.65 -12.88 3.20
N LEU A 62 9.75 -12.04 3.72
CA LEU A 62 9.88 -11.47 5.06
C LEU A 62 9.30 -12.42 6.12
N ILE A 63 8.10 -12.93 5.86
CA ILE A 63 7.39 -13.88 6.72
C ILE A 63 6.43 -14.72 5.90
N GLU A 64 6.23 -15.97 6.32
CA GLU A 64 5.22 -16.89 5.83
C GLU A 64 4.45 -17.44 7.04
N ASP A 65 3.13 -17.23 7.08
CA ASP A 65 2.30 -17.72 8.17
C ASP A 65 0.88 -17.97 7.66
N PRO A 66 0.30 -19.18 7.89
CA PRO A 66 -1.00 -19.53 7.36
C PRO A 66 -2.17 -18.70 7.91
N ARG A 67 -1.93 -17.90 8.95
CA ARG A 67 -2.89 -16.95 9.50
C ARG A 67 -3.00 -15.67 8.67
N LEU A 68 -2.02 -15.36 7.81
CA LEU A 68 -1.98 -14.18 6.94
C LEU A 68 -2.90 -14.33 5.71
N LEU A 69 -4.19 -14.46 5.97
CA LEU A 69 -5.20 -14.70 4.95
C LEU A 69 -5.65 -13.40 4.28
N ARG A 70 -5.13 -13.18 3.05
CA ARG A 70 -5.46 -12.02 2.20
C ARG A 70 -5.23 -10.68 2.93
N VAL A 71 -3.96 -10.39 3.17
CA VAL A 71 -3.54 -9.10 3.73
C VAL A 71 -3.67 -8.03 2.65
N ASP A 72 -4.47 -6.98 2.92
CA ASP A 72 -4.89 -6.03 1.88
C ASP A 72 -4.46 -4.58 2.13
N ALA A 73 -4.47 -4.12 3.38
CA ALA A 73 -4.11 -2.74 3.73
C ALA A 73 -2.86 -2.71 4.60
N ILE A 74 -1.71 -3.10 4.04
CA ILE A 74 -0.44 -3.08 4.76
C ILE A 74 0.02 -1.63 4.94
N TRP A 75 0.52 -1.28 6.14
CA TRP A 75 1.08 0.04 6.40
C TRP A 75 2.26 -0.04 7.38
N ILE A 76 3.19 0.92 7.27
CA ILE A 76 4.34 1.07 8.17
C ILE A 76 4.13 2.31 9.04
N ASP A 77 4.21 2.17 10.36
CA ASP A 77 4.14 3.32 11.27
C ASP A 77 5.50 3.95 11.56
N ALA A 78 5.49 5.12 12.19
CA ALA A 78 6.69 5.87 12.54
C ALA A 78 7.60 5.16 13.57
N THR A 79 7.14 4.06 14.19
CA THR A 79 7.96 3.25 15.10
C THR A 79 8.67 2.09 14.39
N GLY A 80 8.46 1.96 13.08
CA GLY A 80 9.04 0.91 12.26
C GLY A 80 8.31 -0.43 12.33
N ARG A 81 7.02 -0.39 12.66
CA ARG A 81 6.15 -1.56 12.70
C ARG A 81 5.32 -1.65 11.42
N LEU A 82 5.31 -2.84 10.84
CA LEU A 82 4.43 -3.20 9.74
C LEU A 82 3.11 -3.73 10.30
N TRP A 83 2.00 -3.14 9.88
CA TRP A 83 0.65 -3.53 10.22
C TRP A 83 0.02 -4.29 9.07
N MET A 84 -0.60 -5.43 9.37
CA MET A 84 -1.06 -6.40 8.38
C MET A 84 -2.48 -6.86 8.73
N PRO A 85 -3.51 -6.09 8.34
CA PRO A 85 -4.90 -6.52 8.49
C PRO A 85 -5.19 -7.73 7.61
N SER A 86 -5.50 -8.87 8.23
CA SER A 86 -5.80 -10.12 7.55
C SER A 86 -7.31 -10.29 7.38
N ALA A 87 -7.89 -9.54 6.44
CA ALA A 87 -9.34 -9.38 6.30
C ALA A 87 -10.09 -10.64 5.81
N GLN A 88 -9.38 -11.71 5.40
CA GLN A 88 -9.98 -12.95 4.91
C GLN A 88 -10.94 -12.74 3.73
N PHE A 89 -10.66 -11.77 2.84
CA PHE A 89 -11.52 -11.44 1.69
C PHE A 89 -11.89 -12.66 0.85
N ASN A 90 -10.97 -13.62 0.72
CA ASN A 90 -11.18 -14.87 -0.01
C ASN A 90 -12.30 -15.74 0.58
N ARG A 91 -12.73 -15.47 1.82
CA ARG A 91 -13.80 -16.17 2.52
C ARG A 91 -15.13 -15.45 2.49
N LEU A 92 -15.23 -14.26 1.90
CA LEU A 92 -16.52 -13.59 1.74
C LEU A 92 -17.47 -14.43 0.87
N ALA A 93 -18.77 -14.26 1.10
CA ALA A 93 -19.83 -14.97 0.36
C ALA A 93 -19.65 -14.85 -1.17
N LEU A 94 -19.22 -13.67 -1.64
CA LEU A 94 -18.91 -13.40 -3.05
C LEU A 94 -17.92 -14.42 -3.66
N PHE A 95 -16.97 -14.90 -2.87
CA PHE A 95 -15.92 -15.83 -3.31
C PHE A 95 -16.15 -17.27 -2.81
N GLN A 96 -17.28 -17.54 -2.15
CA GLN A 96 -17.58 -18.81 -1.48
C GLN A 96 -18.98 -19.32 -1.82
N GLY A 97 -19.43 -19.12 -3.06
CA GLY A 97 -20.71 -19.64 -3.56
C GLY A 97 -21.92 -19.10 -2.81
N GLY A 98 -21.88 -17.83 -2.37
CA GLY A 98 -22.98 -17.17 -1.67
C GLY A 98 -22.99 -17.35 -0.15
N THR A 99 -22.11 -18.17 0.43
CA THR A 99 -22.04 -18.39 1.88
C THR A 99 -20.73 -17.87 2.46
N SER A 100 -20.78 -16.91 3.39
CA SER A 100 -19.58 -16.39 4.04
C SER A 100 -18.90 -17.47 4.90
N ARG A 101 -17.58 -17.57 4.80
CA ARG A 101 -16.72 -18.43 5.62
C ARG A 101 -15.74 -17.65 6.49
N VAL A 102 -15.92 -16.32 6.60
CA VAL A 102 -15.07 -15.46 7.44
C VAL A 102 -15.11 -15.97 8.89
N ARG A 103 -13.93 -16.09 9.51
CA ARG A 103 -13.82 -16.43 10.93
C ARG A 103 -13.56 -15.17 11.73
N TYR A 104 -14.39 -14.95 12.74
CA TYR A 104 -14.25 -13.84 13.68
C TYR A 104 -13.55 -14.30 14.99
N PRO A 105 -12.82 -13.41 15.69
CA PRO A 105 -12.52 -12.04 15.25
C PRO A 105 -11.58 -12.03 14.04
N VAL A 106 -11.71 -11.00 13.20
CA VAL A 106 -10.71 -10.73 12.15
C VAL A 106 -9.47 -10.16 12.82
N GLU A 107 -8.30 -10.66 12.42
CA GLU A 107 -7.04 -10.36 13.09
C GLU A 107 -6.23 -9.30 12.32
N VAL A 108 -5.55 -8.46 13.08
CA VAL A 108 -4.53 -7.54 12.57
C VAL A 108 -3.21 -7.99 13.17
N PHE A 109 -2.28 -8.39 12.30
CA PHE A 109 -0.95 -8.79 12.72
C PHE A 109 0.00 -7.60 12.65
N THR A 110 1.04 -7.65 13.48
CA THR A 110 2.12 -6.67 13.41
C THR A 110 3.47 -7.35 13.45
N LEU A 111 4.44 -6.73 12.78
CA LEU A 111 5.83 -7.19 12.77
C LEU A 111 6.76 -5.98 12.84
N GLN A 112 7.78 -6.05 13.67
CA GLN A 112 8.82 -5.02 13.70
C GLN A 112 9.73 -5.22 12.49
N VAL A 113 9.84 -4.20 11.63
CA VAL A 113 10.66 -4.25 10.41
C VAL A 113 11.76 -3.19 10.38
N GLY A 114 11.71 -2.21 11.30
CA GLY A 114 12.72 -1.14 11.40
C GLY A 114 12.76 -0.22 10.19
N ALA A 115 11.71 -0.23 9.36
CA ALA A 115 11.56 0.61 8.19
C ALA A 115 10.70 1.83 8.54
N GLU A 116 11.02 3.00 8.02
CA GLU A 116 10.21 4.20 8.26
C GLU A 116 9.22 4.43 7.10
N PRO A 117 8.02 5.00 7.36
CA PRO A 117 7.17 5.45 6.28
C PRO A 117 7.85 6.61 5.52
N PRO A 118 7.51 6.82 4.23
CA PRO A 118 8.01 7.98 3.49
C PRO A 118 7.66 9.25 4.24
N SER A 119 8.59 10.21 4.29
CA SER A 119 8.32 11.51 4.90
C SER A 119 7.09 12.13 4.25
N THR A 120 6.05 12.41 5.04
CA THR A 120 4.97 13.28 4.59
C THR A 120 5.61 14.60 4.15
N ILE A 121 5.49 14.97 2.87
CA ILE A 121 5.71 16.36 2.46
C ILE A 121 4.58 17.14 3.13
N ILE A 122 4.80 17.52 4.39
CA ILE A 122 4.11 18.67 4.96
C ILE A 122 4.64 19.82 4.12
N ALA A 123 3.80 20.31 3.21
CA ALA A 123 4.00 21.62 2.62
C ALA A 123 4.36 22.56 3.78
N GLU A 124 5.50 23.24 3.70
CA GLU A 124 5.86 24.31 4.64
C GLU A 124 4.63 25.16 4.95
N GLU A 125 4.49 25.50 6.23
CA GLU A 125 3.36 26.18 6.87
C GLU A 125 2.64 27.24 6.01
N GLY A 126 1.76 26.77 5.12
CA GLY A 126 0.76 27.58 4.43
C GLY A 126 -0.54 27.49 5.20
N SER A 127 -0.72 28.35 6.21
CA SER A 127 -1.95 28.54 6.97
C SER A 127 -3.22 28.21 6.16
N CYS A 128 -3.85 27.07 6.48
CA CYS A 128 -5.18 26.74 5.99
C CYS A 128 -6.18 27.72 6.63
N ARG A 129 -6.31 28.92 6.07
CA ARG A 129 -7.37 29.86 6.43
C ARG A 129 -8.65 29.39 5.77
N THR A 130 -9.53 28.78 6.56
CA THR A 130 -10.92 28.57 6.20
C THR A 130 -11.56 29.93 5.87
N ARG A 131 -11.78 30.20 4.57
CA ARG A 131 -12.66 31.31 4.16
C ARG A 131 -14.08 30.94 4.56
N ARG A 132 -14.50 31.44 5.74
CA ARG A 132 -15.91 31.44 6.15
C ARG A 132 -16.69 32.26 5.10
N LYS A 133 -17.54 31.62 4.30
CA LYS A 133 -18.50 32.35 3.46
C LYS A 133 -19.33 33.24 4.38
N ARG A 134 -19.21 34.56 4.23
CA ARG A 134 -20.17 35.49 4.84
C ARG A 134 -21.51 35.21 4.19
N GLY A 135 -22.47 34.75 4.99
CA GLY A 135 -23.86 34.67 4.58
C GLY A 135 -24.33 36.07 4.18
N ALA A 136 -24.97 36.18 3.02
CA ALA A 136 -25.73 37.36 2.66
C ALA A 136 -27.00 37.34 3.54
N SER A 137 -27.15 38.36 4.38
CA SER A 137 -28.41 38.68 5.02
C SER A 137 -29.11 39.75 4.18
N THR A 138 -30.39 39.46 3.93
CA THR A 138 -31.49 40.32 3.47
C THR A 138 -31.56 40.61 1.97
#